data_AF-A0A699JLE6-F1
#
_entry.id   AF-A0A699JLE6-F1
#
_cell.length_a   1.000
_cell.length_b   1.000
_cell.length_c   1.000
_cell.angle_alpha   90.00
_cell.angle_beta   90.00
_cell.angle_gamma   90.00
#
_symmetry.space_group_name_H-M   'P 1'
#
loop_
_entity.id
_entity.type
_entity.pdbx_description
1 polymer ?
#
loop_
_entity_poly.entity_id
_entity_poly.type
_entity_poly.pdbx_seq_one_letter_code
_entity_poly.pdbx_strand_id
1 'polypeptide(L)'
;RFEQEAKLLRKSVAQVARRDKRIQARELEIKNLEALLETEAETKRAAEGKNVELMQELEDVRAQFSDLKVSNEHLSQQVAALQEQVSGEEKLKAAFEEFKRYEDDRVEQRCAELDARLDALSIDFDEELYPHMLTAIAGRRWVIGHGLHLAMMKCAESLEMRQAFADVVSAGVAKGMSEGLKHGVEHGRTQLELESIEAYDPEAEAKFAAALQSLKDLKFPLLDQLEGLKDAPMDVIMAALYLESDTGGGCPTIYMRSPPQLLSANHPSIPGVLRTRSPWPLGLQPTYAADHVPGYMAFGCS
;
A
#
# COMPACT_ATOMS: atom_id res chain seq x y z
N ARG A 1 6.83 -25.23 -157.32
CA ARG A 1 7.72 -25.44 -156.14
C ARG A 1 7.55 -24.33 -155.10
N PHE A 2 7.74 -23.06 -155.46
CA PHE A 2 7.61 -21.91 -154.54
C PHE A 2 6.25 -21.77 -153.80
N GLU A 3 5.12 -22.13 -154.41
CA GLU A 3 3.80 -21.95 -153.80
C GLU A 3 3.46 -22.97 -152.68
N GLN A 4 3.99 -24.20 -152.78
CA GLN A 4 3.86 -25.22 -151.72
C GLN A 4 4.74 -24.89 -150.50
N GLU A 5 5.95 -24.38 -150.73
CA GLU A 5 6.85 -23.87 -149.68
C GLU A 5 6.24 -22.65 -148.97
N ALA A 6 5.63 -21.72 -149.70
CA ALA A 6 4.92 -20.58 -149.12
C ALA A 6 3.73 -20.99 -148.23
N LYS A 7 3.01 -22.06 -148.59
CA LYS A 7 1.88 -22.61 -147.82
C LYS A 7 2.35 -23.32 -146.54
N LEU A 8 3.47 -24.03 -146.61
CA LEU A 8 4.14 -24.64 -145.44
C LEU A 8 4.74 -23.58 -144.50
N LEU A 9 5.35 -22.53 -145.06
CA LEU A 9 5.85 -21.38 -144.32
C LEU A 9 4.72 -20.64 -143.59
N ARG A 10 3.57 -20.40 -144.22
CA ARG A 10 2.40 -19.80 -143.53
C ARG A 10 1.88 -20.66 -142.37
N LYS A 11 1.89 -22.00 -142.51
CA LYS A 11 1.53 -22.92 -141.42
C LYS A 11 2.56 -22.89 -140.29
N SER A 12 3.86 -22.86 -140.60
CA SER A 12 4.91 -22.79 -139.58
C SER A 12 4.87 -21.44 -138.86
N VAL A 13 4.70 -20.32 -139.56
CA VAL A 13 4.55 -18.98 -138.99
C VAL A 13 3.31 -18.89 -138.08
N ALA A 14 2.16 -19.44 -138.50
CA ALA A 14 0.98 -19.49 -137.64
C ALA A 14 1.15 -20.40 -136.41
N GLN A 15 1.93 -21.47 -136.52
CA GLN A 15 2.27 -22.36 -135.41
C GLN A 15 3.25 -21.71 -134.43
N VAL A 16 4.22 -20.93 -134.93
CA VAL A 16 5.13 -20.11 -134.13
C VAL A 16 4.34 -19.03 -133.38
N ALA A 17 3.45 -18.29 -134.06
CA ALA A 17 2.61 -17.28 -133.41
C ALA A 17 1.69 -17.87 -132.31
N ARG A 18 1.19 -19.10 -132.49
CA ARG A 18 0.43 -19.81 -131.43
C ARG A 18 1.31 -20.27 -130.28
N ARG A 19 2.55 -20.70 -130.55
CA ARG A 19 3.53 -21.05 -129.52
C ARG A 19 3.93 -19.82 -128.73
N ASP A 20 4.19 -18.69 -129.38
CA ASP A 20 4.52 -17.41 -128.76
C ASP A 20 3.40 -16.93 -127.84
N LYS A 21 2.13 -17.01 -128.25
CA LYS A 21 1.00 -16.68 -127.36
C LYS A 21 0.94 -17.56 -126.10
N ARG A 22 1.24 -18.85 -126.21
CA ARG A 22 1.31 -19.75 -125.04
C ARG A 22 2.54 -19.49 -124.18
N ILE A 23 3.66 -19.10 -124.79
CA ILE A 23 4.87 -18.70 -124.08
C ILE A 23 4.58 -17.42 -123.29
N GLN A 24 4.00 -16.39 -123.92
CA GLN A 24 3.58 -15.16 -123.23
C GLN A 24 2.59 -15.41 -122.09
N ALA A 25 1.60 -16.30 -122.27
CA ALA A 25 0.67 -16.67 -121.21
C ALA A 25 1.39 -17.36 -120.02
N ARG A 26 2.33 -18.27 -120.31
CA ARG A 26 3.15 -18.93 -119.28
C ARG A 26 4.12 -17.97 -118.61
N GLU A 27 4.70 -17.02 -119.33
CA GLU A 27 5.56 -15.97 -118.76
C GLU A 27 4.77 -15.07 -117.78
N LEU A 28 3.52 -14.74 -118.10
CA LEU A 28 2.65 -14.00 -117.19
C LEU A 28 2.28 -14.83 -115.96
N GLU A 29 1.99 -16.12 -116.14
CA GLU A 29 1.68 -17.07 -115.06
C GLU A 29 2.89 -17.27 -114.12
N ILE A 30 4.11 -17.37 -114.68
CA ILE A 30 5.37 -17.42 -113.90
C ILE A 30 5.53 -16.14 -113.07
N LYS A 31 5.35 -14.96 -113.67
CA LYS A 31 5.43 -13.68 -112.93
C LYS A 31 4.42 -13.60 -111.79
N ASN A 32 3.19 -14.09 -112.00
CA ASN A 32 2.18 -14.12 -110.94
C ASN A 32 2.56 -15.10 -109.82
N LEU A 33 3.09 -16.28 -110.16
CA LEU A 33 3.56 -17.25 -109.17
C LEU A 33 4.79 -16.74 -108.41
N GLU A 34 5.73 -16.08 -109.07
CA GLU A 34 6.88 -15.42 -108.44
C GLU A 34 6.42 -14.38 -107.41
N ALA A 35 5.48 -13.50 -107.77
CA ALA A 35 4.92 -12.52 -106.85
C ALA A 35 4.20 -13.19 -105.65
N LEU A 36 3.42 -14.25 -105.89
CA LEU A 36 2.79 -15.03 -104.82
C LEU A 36 3.83 -15.64 -103.87
N LEU A 37 4.89 -16.25 -104.42
CA LEU A 37 5.95 -16.91 -103.67
C LEU A 37 6.77 -15.91 -102.85
N GLU A 38 7.00 -14.70 -103.37
CA GLU A 38 7.61 -13.58 -102.64
C GLU A 38 6.75 -13.17 -101.43
N THR A 39 5.44 -12.97 -101.63
CA THR A 39 4.53 -12.62 -100.52
C THR A 39 4.39 -13.74 -99.47
N GLU A 40 4.39 -15.00 -99.92
CA GLU A 40 4.39 -16.16 -99.01
C GLU A 40 5.70 -16.23 -98.20
N ALA A 41 6.85 -15.96 -98.83
CA ALA A 41 8.14 -15.90 -98.15
C ALA A 41 8.23 -14.74 -97.15
N GLU A 42 7.65 -13.57 -97.47
CA GLU A 42 7.57 -12.43 -96.56
C GLU A 42 6.66 -12.72 -95.36
N THR A 43 5.47 -13.29 -95.58
CA THR A 43 4.55 -13.64 -94.49
C THR A 43 5.11 -14.76 -93.60
N LYS A 44 5.82 -15.74 -94.18
CA LYS A 44 6.55 -16.76 -93.43
C LYS A 44 7.65 -16.15 -92.56
N ARG A 45 8.48 -15.25 -93.11
CA ARG A 45 9.50 -14.52 -92.35
C ARG A 45 8.90 -13.70 -91.21
N ALA A 46 7.78 -13.03 -91.46
CA ALA A 46 7.07 -12.27 -90.42
C ALA A 46 6.50 -13.19 -89.30
N ALA A 47 5.99 -14.37 -89.65
CA ALA A 47 5.52 -15.36 -88.68
C ALA A 47 6.68 -15.96 -87.86
N GLU A 48 7.81 -16.26 -88.50
CA GLU A 48 9.04 -16.71 -87.81
C GLU A 48 9.55 -15.65 -86.84
N GLY A 49 9.55 -14.37 -87.22
CA GLY A 49 9.91 -13.27 -86.33
C GLY A 49 9.03 -13.19 -85.08
N LYS A 50 7.70 -13.31 -85.23
CA LYS A 50 6.76 -13.35 -84.09
C LYS A 50 6.98 -14.56 -83.19
N ASN A 51 7.33 -15.73 -83.76
CA ASN A 51 7.63 -16.90 -82.96
C ASN A 51 8.91 -16.72 -82.12
N VAL A 52 9.93 -16.03 -82.65
CA VAL A 52 11.14 -15.70 -81.87
C VAL A 52 10.81 -14.78 -80.71
N GLU A 53 9.99 -13.74 -80.93
CA GLU A 53 9.54 -12.82 -79.87
C GLU A 53 8.73 -13.55 -78.78
N LEU A 54 7.77 -14.40 -79.16
CA LEU A 54 6.99 -15.20 -78.22
C LEU A 54 7.82 -16.23 -77.45
N MET A 55 8.86 -16.82 -78.06
CA MET A 55 9.78 -17.70 -77.36
C MET A 55 10.57 -16.95 -76.29
N GLN A 56 11.02 -15.72 -76.60
CA GLN A 56 11.71 -14.87 -75.63
C GLN A 56 10.80 -14.50 -74.46
N GLU A 57 9.56 -14.07 -74.72
CA GLU A 57 8.59 -13.76 -73.66
C GLU A 57 8.28 -14.98 -72.78
N LEU A 58 8.19 -16.17 -73.37
CA LEU A 58 7.99 -17.42 -72.61
C LEU A 58 9.19 -17.78 -71.74
N GLU A 59 10.42 -17.51 -72.19
CA GLU A 59 11.63 -17.68 -71.38
C GLU A 59 11.67 -16.67 -70.22
N ASP A 60 11.33 -15.41 -70.48
CA ASP A 60 11.27 -14.36 -69.46
C ASP A 60 10.22 -14.68 -68.39
N VAL A 61 9.02 -15.12 -68.79
CA VAL A 61 7.96 -15.55 -67.85
C VAL A 61 8.40 -16.79 -67.07
N ARG A 62 9.09 -17.75 -67.70
CA ARG A 62 9.64 -18.92 -67.02
C ARG A 62 10.68 -18.52 -65.97
N ALA A 63 11.54 -17.56 -66.27
CA ALA A 63 12.51 -17.04 -65.31
C ALA A 63 11.80 -16.38 -64.13
N GLN A 64 10.82 -15.50 -64.38
CA GLN A 64 10.03 -14.87 -63.32
C GLN A 64 9.28 -15.89 -62.45
N PHE A 65 8.70 -16.93 -63.05
CA PHE A 65 8.02 -17.99 -62.31
C PHE A 65 8.99 -18.78 -61.43
N SER A 66 10.22 -18.99 -61.89
CA SER A 66 11.27 -19.66 -61.11
C SER A 66 11.67 -18.83 -59.89
N ASP A 67 11.88 -17.52 -60.06
CA ASP A 67 12.19 -16.60 -58.97
C ASP A 67 11.05 -16.50 -57.95
N LEU A 68 9.81 -16.42 -58.44
CA LEU A 68 8.61 -16.39 -57.60
C LEU A 68 8.48 -17.67 -56.77
N LYS A 69 8.77 -18.83 -57.37
CA LYS A 69 8.75 -20.13 -56.69
C LYS A 69 9.76 -20.18 -55.55
N VAL A 70 10.99 -19.71 -55.78
CA VAL A 70 12.04 -19.65 -54.74
C VAL A 70 11.62 -18.71 -53.60
N SER A 71 11.04 -17.57 -53.94
CA SER A 71 10.55 -16.60 -52.94
C SER A 71 9.39 -17.15 -52.11
N ASN A 72 8.48 -17.92 -52.71
CA ASN A 72 7.37 -18.56 -52.00
C ASN A 72 7.87 -19.64 -51.02
N GLU A 73 8.85 -20.44 -51.41
CA GLU A 73 9.49 -21.41 -50.52
C GLU A 73 10.15 -20.72 -49.33
N HIS A 74 10.87 -19.62 -49.58
CA HIS A 74 11.49 -18.83 -48.51
C HIS A 74 10.47 -18.20 -47.55
N LEU A 75 9.38 -17.63 -48.09
CA LEU A 75 8.26 -17.12 -47.29
C LEU A 75 7.61 -18.21 -46.44
N SER A 76 7.41 -19.40 -47.01
CA SER A 76 6.84 -20.55 -46.29
C SER A 76 7.71 -20.95 -45.09
N GLN A 77 9.05 -20.93 -45.26
CA GLN A 77 9.98 -21.19 -44.17
C GLN A 77 9.94 -20.10 -43.08
N GLN A 78 9.86 -18.82 -43.46
CA GLN A 78 9.73 -17.73 -42.49
C GLN A 78 8.43 -17.81 -41.70
N VAL A 79 7.31 -18.14 -42.34
CA VAL A 79 6.02 -18.32 -41.67
C VAL A 79 6.10 -19.46 -40.64
N ALA A 80 6.72 -20.59 -40.98
CA ALA A 80 6.90 -21.69 -40.05
C ALA A 80 7.75 -21.30 -38.82
N ALA A 81 8.85 -20.57 -39.04
CA ALA A 81 9.70 -20.08 -37.95
C ALA A 81 8.97 -19.07 -37.04
N LEU A 82 8.21 -18.15 -37.63
CA LEU A 82 7.39 -17.19 -36.88
C LEU A 82 6.31 -17.91 -36.06
N GLN A 83 5.68 -18.94 -36.62
CA GLN A 83 4.67 -19.70 -35.91
C GLN A 83 5.24 -20.44 -34.69
N GLU A 84 6.46 -20.96 -34.80
CA GLU A 84 7.17 -21.55 -33.66
C GLU A 84 7.52 -20.49 -32.60
N GLN A 85 8.02 -19.32 -33.01
CA GLN A 85 8.30 -18.21 -32.09
C GLN A 85 7.06 -17.74 -31.33
N VAL A 86 5.94 -17.53 -32.03
CA VAL A 86 4.67 -17.13 -31.41
C VAL A 86 4.19 -18.19 -30.43
N SER A 87 4.31 -19.48 -30.76
CA SER A 87 3.99 -20.57 -29.83
C SER A 87 4.90 -20.57 -28.58
N GLY A 88 6.19 -20.25 -28.74
CA GLY A 88 7.12 -20.08 -27.63
C GLY A 88 6.75 -18.91 -26.72
N GLU A 89 6.39 -17.77 -27.31
CA GLU A 89 5.96 -16.58 -26.57
C GLU A 89 4.66 -16.83 -25.78
N GLU A 90 3.68 -17.52 -26.37
CA GLU A 90 2.44 -17.90 -25.69
C GLU A 90 2.69 -18.79 -24.48
N LYS A 91 3.61 -19.76 -24.59
CA LYS A 91 4.01 -20.61 -23.47
C LYS A 91 4.69 -19.82 -22.36
N LEU A 92 5.58 -18.89 -22.71
CA LEU A 92 6.25 -18.03 -21.74
C LEU A 92 5.25 -17.12 -21.02
N LYS A 93 4.30 -16.54 -21.76
CA LYS A 93 3.22 -15.71 -21.21
C LYS A 93 2.37 -16.52 -20.23
N ALA A 94 2.01 -17.76 -20.57
CA ALA A 94 1.26 -18.63 -19.67
C ALA A 94 2.03 -18.94 -18.37
N ALA A 95 3.31 -19.25 -18.47
CA ALA A 95 4.17 -19.49 -17.29
C ALA A 95 4.29 -18.24 -16.40
N PHE A 96 4.36 -17.05 -17.00
CA PHE A 96 4.40 -15.80 -16.25
C PHE A 96 3.10 -15.52 -15.49
N GLU A 97 1.95 -15.76 -16.10
CA GLU A 97 0.65 -15.62 -15.43
C GLU A 97 0.42 -16.66 -14.32
N GLU A 98 0.99 -17.85 -14.45
CA GLU A 98 1.01 -18.84 -13.36
C GLU A 98 1.90 -18.39 -12.21
N PHE A 99 3.11 -17.91 -12.50
CA PHE A 99 4.01 -17.38 -11.48
C PHE A 99 3.38 -16.20 -10.72
N LYS A 100 2.73 -15.28 -11.43
CA LYS A 100 2.05 -14.14 -10.82
C LYS A 100 0.94 -14.59 -9.86
N ARG A 101 0.10 -15.55 -10.28
CA ARG A 101 -0.94 -16.12 -9.41
C ARG A 101 -0.35 -16.76 -8.16
N TYR A 102 0.73 -17.53 -8.31
CA TYR A 102 1.41 -18.14 -7.17
C TYR A 102 1.93 -17.10 -6.16
N GLU A 103 2.54 -16.02 -6.65
CA GLU A 103 3.02 -14.93 -5.80
C GLU A 103 1.87 -14.17 -5.13
N ASP A 104 0.80 -13.87 -5.88
CA ASP A 104 -0.41 -13.21 -5.36
C ASP A 104 -1.05 -14.06 -4.25
N ASP A 105 -1.23 -15.37 -4.48
CA ASP A 105 -1.78 -16.32 -3.49
C ASP A 105 -0.90 -16.39 -2.23
N ARG A 106 0.43 -16.39 -2.39
CA ARG A 106 1.37 -16.42 -1.26
C ARG A 106 1.27 -15.15 -0.42
N VAL A 107 1.12 -13.99 -1.06
CA VAL A 107 0.94 -12.72 -0.37
C VAL A 107 -0.41 -12.68 0.34
N GLU A 108 -1.49 -13.09 -0.33
CA GLU A 108 -2.83 -13.14 0.24
C GLU A 108 -2.88 -14.05 1.49
N GLN A 109 -2.23 -15.21 1.44
CA GLN A 109 -2.10 -16.11 2.58
C GLN A 109 -1.38 -15.43 3.77
N ARG A 110 -0.30 -14.70 3.51
CA ARG A 110 0.46 -13.99 4.57
C ARG A 110 -0.32 -12.82 5.15
N CYS A 111 -1.12 -12.12 4.34
CA CYS A 111 -2.04 -11.10 4.82
C CYS A 111 -3.10 -11.71 5.74
N ALA A 112 -3.75 -12.80 5.33
CA ALA A 112 -4.74 -13.48 6.15
C ALA A 112 -4.16 -13.99 7.48
N GLU A 113 -2.92 -14.49 7.48
CA GLU A 113 -2.22 -14.90 8.71
C GLU A 113 -1.96 -13.71 9.65
N LEU A 114 -1.53 -12.56 9.11
CA LEU A 114 -1.30 -11.36 9.90
C LEU A 114 -2.59 -10.77 10.45
N ASP A 115 -3.65 -10.73 9.66
CA ASP A 115 -4.97 -10.25 10.08
C ASP A 115 -5.50 -11.11 11.24
N ALA A 116 -5.44 -12.43 11.13
CA ALA A 116 -5.84 -13.35 12.21
C ALA A 116 -5.02 -13.13 13.50
N ARG A 117 -3.72 -12.80 13.37
CA ARG A 117 -2.87 -12.48 14.53
C ARG A 117 -3.20 -11.13 15.15
N LEU A 118 -3.55 -10.14 14.34
CA LEU A 118 -3.98 -8.83 14.82
C LEU A 118 -5.33 -8.91 15.51
N ASP A 119 -6.27 -9.69 14.97
CA ASP A 119 -7.57 -9.95 15.59
C ASP A 119 -7.40 -10.62 16.96
N ALA A 120 -6.55 -11.65 17.06
CA ALA A 120 -6.23 -12.29 18.33
C ALA A 120 -5.64 -11.30 19.35
N LEU A 121 -4.66 -10.49 18.93
CA LEU A 121 -4.06 -9.48 19.81
C LEU A 121 -5.06 -8.40 20.24
N SER A 122 -6.00 -8.02 19.36
CA SER A 122 -7.06 -7.07 19.69
C SER A 122 -7.99 -7.64 20.76
N ILE A 123 -8.36 -8.91 20.64
CA ILE A 123 -9.17 -9.61 21.65
C ILE A 123 -8.43 -9.66 22.99
N ASP A 124 -7.16 -10.05 22.99
CA ASP A 124 -6.34 -10.08 24.22
C ASP A 124 -6.26 -8.69 24.87
N PHE A 125 -6.13 -7.63 24.07
CA PHE A 125 -6.13 -6.26 24.58
C PHE A 125 -7.47 -5.87 25.21
N ASP A 126 -8.59 -6.15 24.54
CA ASP A 126 -9.93 -5.75 24.98
C ASP A 126 -10.45 -6.59 26.17
N GLU A 127 -10.11 -7.88 26.22
CA GLU A 127 -10.57 -8.80 27.27
C GLU A 127 -9.64 -8.82 28.49
N GLU A 128 -8.32 -8.74 28.30
CA GLU A 128 -7.37 -8.82 29.39
C GLU A 128 -6.85 -7.43 29.78
N LEU A 129 -6.11 -6.76 28.90
CA LEU A 129 -5.34 -5.58 29.31
C LEU A 129 -6.23 -4.38 29.63
N TYR A 130 -7.26 -4.13 28.83
CA TYR A 130 -8.11 -2.94 28.94
C TYR A 130 -8.90 -2.90 30.25
N PRO A 131 -9.57 -3.99 30.69
CA PRO A 131 -10.25 -4.02 31.99
C PRO A 131 -9.30 -3.80 33.18
N HIS A 132 -8.07 -4.33 33.13
CA HIS A 132 -7.07 -4.11 34.17
C HIS A 132 -6.64 -2.64 34.25
N MET A 133 -6.40 -1.99 33.09
CA MET A 133 -6.08 -0.56 33.06
C MET A 133 -7.21 0.30 33.63
N LEU A 134 -8.47 -0.01 33.25
CA LEU A 134 -9.63 0.70 33.79
C LEU A 134 -9.76 0.52 35.30
N THR A 135 -9.56 -0.70 35.80
CA THR A 135 -9.59 -1.01 37.23
C THR A 135 -8.49 -0.26 37.99
N ALA A 136 -7.28 -0.22 37.45
CA ALA A 136 -6.17 0.52 38.05
C ALA A 136 -6.43 2.04 38.08
N ILE A 137 -7.02 2.60 37.02
CA ILE A 137 -7.42 4.02 36.98
C ILE A 137 -8.53 4.31 38.00
N ALA A 138 -9.57 3.46 38.06
CA ALA A 138 -10.66 3.60 39.00
C ALA A 138 -10.18 3.51 40.46
N GLY A 139 -9.32 2.54 40.78
CA GLY A 139 -8.70 2.39 42.09
C GLY A 139 -7.91 3.63 42.50
N ARG A 140 -7.00 4.12 41.64
CA ARG A 140 -6.23 5.35 41.90
C ARG A 140 -7.13 6.57 42.13
N ARG A 141 -8.19 6.73 41.32
CA ARG A 141 -9.16 7.82 41.49
C ARG A 141 -9.88 7.72 42.84
N TRP A 142 -10.27 6.51 43.26
CA TRP A 142 -10.89 6.32 44.56
C TRP A 142 -9.95 6.63 45.72
N VAL A 143 -8.68 6.17 45.68
CA VAL A 143 -7.71 6.43 46.76
C VAL A 143 -7.52 7.94 46.94
N ILE A 144 -7.33 8.67 45.84
CA ILE A 144 -7.10 10.12 45.88
C ILE A 144 -8.36 10.88 46.32
N GLY A 145 -9.54 10.50 45.81
CA GLY A 145 -10.78 11.25 46.05
C GLY A 145 -11.51 10.89 47.36
N HIS A 146 -11.60 9.60 47.68
CA HIS A 146 -12.39 9.09 48.80
C HIS A 146 -11.51 8.47 49.88
N GLY A 147 -10.52 7.66 49.51
CA GLY A 147 -9.66 6.94 50.46
C GLY A 147 -8.93 7.88 51.42
N LEU A 148 -8.30 8.94 50.90
CA LEU A 148 -7.61 9.93 51.73
C LEU A 148 -8.56 10.65 52.70
N HIS A 149 -9.76 11.00 52.23
CA HIS A 149 -10.77 11.66 53.07
C HIS A 149 -11.23 10.75 54.23
N LEU A 150 -11.52 9.48 53.93
CA LEU A 150 -11.89 8.49 54.94
C LEU A 150 -10.77 8.25 55.96
N ALA A 151 -9.51 8.17 55.50
CA ALA A 151 -8.36 8.04 56.39
C ALA A 151 -8.23 9.24 57.35
N MET A 152 -8.41 10.47 56.84
CA MET A 152 -8.41 11.68 57.67
C MET A 152 -9.54 11.68 58.70
N MET A 153 -10.75 11.28 58.30
CA MET A 153 -11.90 11.16 59.21
C MET A 153 -11.63 10.14 60.33
N LYS A 154 -11.15 8.94 59.99
CA LYS A 154 -10.74 7.92 60.97
C LYS A 154 -9.65 8.41 61.93
N CYS A 155 -8.65 9.14 61.42
CA CYS A 155 -7.63 9.77 62.27
C CYS A 155 -8.23 10.83 63.21
N ALA A 156 -9.20 11.62 62.77
CA ALA A 156 -9.86 12.62 63.61
C ALA A 156 -10.73 11.97 64.72
N GLU A 157 -11.29 10.79 64.45
CA GLU A 157 -12.10 10.04 65.42
C GLU A 157 -11.28 9.20 66.40
N SER A 158 -9.99 8.97 66.12
CA SER A 158 -9.06 8.27 67.04
C SER A 158 -9.07 8.90 68.43
N LEU A 159 -9.10 8.04 69.44
CA LEU A 159 -9.06 8.46 70.84
C LEU A 159 -7.72 9.14 71.14
N GLU A 160 -6.62 8.58 70.62
CA GLU A 160 -5.27 9.07 70.81
C GLU A 160 -5.10 10.49 70.25
N MET A 161 -5.62 10.75 69.05
CA MET A 161 -5.60 12.09 68.44
C MET A 161 -6.47 13.07 69.22
N ARG A 162 -7.70 12.68 69.58
CA ARG A 162 -8.61 13.53 70.37
C ARG A 162 -8.03 13.86 71.74
N GLN A 163 -7.39 12.90 72.40
CA GLN A 163 -6.80 13.09 73.72
C GLN A 163 -5.56 13.98 73.64
N ALA A 164 -4.62 13.70 72.74
CA ALA A 164 -3.42 14.53 72.58
C ALA A 164 -3.79 15.99 72.22
N PHE A 165 -4.81 16.18 71.38
CA PHE A 165 -5.33 17.52 71.09
C PHE A 165 -5.98 18.17 72.32
N ALA A 166 -6.81 17.44 73.07
CA ALA A 166 -7.42 17.94 74.30
C ALA A 166 -6.37 18.34 75.35
N ASP A 167 -5.28 17.58 75.47
CA ASP A 167 -4.17 17.86 76.39
C ASP A 167 -3.43 19.13 75.97
N VAL A 168 -3.15 19.32 74.68
CA VAL A 168 -2.54 20.55 74.14
C VAL A 168 -3.44 21.76 74.36
N VAL A 169 -4.75 21.65 74.08
CA VAL A 169 -5.69 22.74 74.31
C VAL A 169 -5.75 23.08 75.80
N SER A 170 -5.84 22.09 76.67
CA SER A 170 -5.91 22.29 78.12
C SER A 170 -4.64 22.94 78.67
N ALA A 171 -3.46 22.45 78.26
CA ALA A 171 -2.18 23.04 78.64
C ALA A 171 -1.99 24.45 78.06
N GLY A 172 -2.51 24.71 76.86
CA GLY A 172 -2.45 26.02 76.21
C GLY A 172 -3.31 27.06 76.92
N VAL A 173 -4.51 26.67 77.36
CA VAL A 173 -5.36 27.52 78.21
C VAL A 173 -4.66 27.83 79.53
N ALA A 174 -4.09 26.81 80.20
CA ALA A 174 -3.34 27.01 81.44
C ALA A 174 -2.14 27.95 81.25
N LYS A 175 -1.37 27.78 80.17
CA LYS A 175 -0.27 28.66 79.80
C LYS A 175 -0.76 30.10 79.61
N GLY A 176 -1.80 30.31 78.81
CA GLY A 176 -2.37 31.63 78.56
C GLY A 176 -2.86 32.32 79.84
N MET A 177 -3.45 31.56 80.77
CA MET A 177 -3.84 32.06 82.09
C MET A 177 -2.62 32.50 82.93
N SER A 178 -1.58 31.66 83.03
CA SER A 178 -0.35 32.00 83.75
C SER A 178 0.38 33.20 83.14
N GLU A 179 0.48 33.29 81.81
CA GLU A 179 1.08 34.42 81.11
C GLU A 179 0.27 35.71 81.32
N GLY A 180 -1.05 35.65 81.22
CA GLY A 180 -1.93 36.80 81.47
C GLY A 180 -1.80 37.33 82.90
N LEU A 181 -1.74 36.42 83.89
CA LEU A 181 -1.49 36.79 85.29
C LEU A 181 -0.12 37.43 85.48
N LYS A 182 0.93 36.84 84.91
CA LYS A 182 2.29 37.40 84.96
C LYS A 182 2.35 38.84 84.45
N HIS A 183 1.80 39.10 83.26
CA HIS A 183 1.78 40.45 82.69
C HIS A 183 0.91 41.42 83.52
N GLY A 184 -0.21 40.95 84.07
CA GLY A 184 -1.08 41.76 84.93
C GLY A 184 -0.40 42.19 86.24
N VAL A 185 0.36 41.29 86.88
CA VAL A 185 1.14 41.58 88.10
C VAL A 185 2.30 42.53 87.81
N GLU A 186 3.01 42.34 86.68
CA GLU A 186 4.09 43.23 86.24
C GLU A 186 3.60 44.67 85.97
N HIS A 187 2.38 44.85 85.44
CA HIS A 187 1.82 46.16 85.10
C HIS A 187 1.07 46.85 86.27
N GLY A 188 0.62 46.09 87.30
CA GLY A 188 -0.30 46.57 88.35
C GLY A 188 0.32 47.24 89.60
N ARG A 189 1.63 47.08 89.84
CA ARG A 189 2.43 47.62 90.97
C ARG A 189 2.25 46.94 92.35
N THR A 190 3.40 46.69 92.99
CA THR A 190 3.71 46.39 94.41
C THR A 190 3.74 44.94 94.92
N GLN A 191 4.97 44.44 95.15
CA GLN A 191 5.43 43.53 96.22
C GLN A 191 4.72 42.17 96.44
N LEU A 192 3.79 41.78 95.57
CA LEU A 192 3.25 40.42 95.51
C LEU A 192 4.20 39.56 94.68
N GLU A 193 4.82 38.58 95.33
CA GLU A 193 5.63 37.57 94.64
C GLU A 193 4.70 36.75 93.74
N LEU A 194 4.99 36.69 92.44
CA LEU A 194 4.18 36.00 91.42
C LEU A 194 3.88 34.55 91.82
N GLU A 195 4.84 33.91 92.50
CA GLU A 195 4.79 32.54 93.01
C GLU A 195 3.82 32.36 94.20
N SER A 196 3.37 33.44 94.83
CA SER A 196 2.39 33.41 95.93
C SER A 196 0.92 33.41 95.46
N ILE A 197 0.67 33.58 94.15
CA ILE A 197 -0.66 33.53 93.57
C ILE A 197 -1.06 32.07 93.34
N GLU A 198 -2.06 31.59 94.08
CA GLU A 198 -2.54 30.20 94.03
C GLU A 198 -2.91 29.72 92.62
N ALA A 199 -3.37 30.63 91.75
CA ALA A 199 -3.76 30.33 90.37
C ALA A 199 -2.59 30.37 89.36
N TYR A 200 -1.37 30.76 89.76
CA TYR A 200 -0.21 30.82 88.88
C TYR A 200 0.54 29.49 88.89
N ASP A 201 0.62 28.83 87.74
CA ASP A 201 1.47 27.64 87.54
C ASP A 201 2.76 28.03 86.82
N PRO A 202 3.93 28.07 87.51
CA PRO A 202 5.22 28.41 86.91
C PRO A 202 5.67 27.38 85.86
N GLU A 203 5.12 26.17 85.86
CA GLU A 203 5.46 25.12 84.91
C GLU A 203 4.53 25.09 83.69
N ALA A 204 3.51 25.95 83.63
CA ALA A 204 2.49 25.90 82.58
C ALA A 204 3.08 26.00 81.17
N GLU A 205 4.13 26.82 80.99
CA GLU A 205 4.85 26.93 79.71
C GLU A 205 5.56 25.63 79.33
N ALA A 206 6.24 24.99 80.29
CA ALA A 206 6.92 23.71 80.08
C ALA A 206 5.91 22.58 79.80
N LYS A 207 4.77 22.55 80.51
CA LYS A 207 3.67 21.60 80.29
C LYS A 207 3.05 21.76 78.90
N PHE A 208 2.85 22.99 78.45
CA PHE A 208 2.38 23.26 77.08
C PHE A 208 3.39 22.82 76.01
N ALA A 209 4.67 23.12 76.19
CA ALA A 209 5.73 22.67 75.29
C ALA A 209 5.84 21.13 75.25
N ALA A 210 5.71 20.47 76.40
CA ALA A 210 5.70 19.01 76.49
C ALA A 210 4.46 18.39 75.79
N ALA A 211 3.28 19.00 75.94
CA ALA A 211 2.06 18.56 75.26
C ALA A 211 2.18 18.70 73.73
N LEU A 212 2.74 19.83 73.24
CA LEU A 212 3.02 20.02 71.81
C LEU A 212 4.02 18.98 71.27
N GLN A 213 5.06 18.67 72.05
CA GLN A 213 6.03 17.64 71.69
C GLN A 213 5.37 16.26 71.66
N SER A 214 4.50 15.94 72.61
CA SER A 214 3.73 14.69 72.63
C SER A 214 2.76 14.58 71.45
N LEU A 215 2.12 15.67 71.03
CA LEU A 215 1.26 15.68 69.84
C LEU A 215 2.08 15.46 68.56
N LYS A 216 3.27 16.08 68.47
CA LYS A 216 4.18 15.90 67.33
C LYS A 216 4.71 14.48 67.21
N ASP A 217 5.03 13.86 68.35
CA ASP A 217 5.57 12.50 68.43
C ASP A 217 4.45 11.43 68.46
N LEU A 218 3.19 11.85 68.32
CA LEU A 218 2.05 10.96 68.30
C LEU A 218 2.18 10.00 67.11
N LYS A 219 2.28 8.71 67.41
CA LYS A 219 2.19 7.67 66.39
C LYS A 219 0.73 7.52 65.98
N PHE A 220 0.50 7.29 64.69
CA PHE A 220 -0.83 7.04 64.14
C PHE A 220 -0.92 5.55 63.78
N PRO A 221 -1.49 4.69 64.65
CA PRO A 221 -1.63 3.26 64.35
C PRO A 221 -2.40 2.99 63.05
N LEU A 222 -3.28 3.93 62.65
CA LEU A 222 -3.98 3.86 61.36
C LEU A 222 -3.02 3.94 60.16
N LEU A 223 -1.96 4.75 60.23
CA LEU A 223 -0.98 4.86 59.15
C LEU A 223 -0.17 3.58 59.03
N ASP A 224 0.24 2.97 60.15
CA ASP A 224 0.92 1.68 60.17
C ASP A 224 0.04 0.56 59.56
N GLN A 225 -1.26 0.59 59.85
CA GLN A 225 -2.24 -0.32 59.25
C GLN A 225 -2.38 -0.10 57.73
N LEU A 226 -2.49 1.14 57.28
CA LEU A 226 -2.59 1.46 55.85
C LEU A 226 -1.30 1.13 55.09
N GLU A 227 -0.13 1.31 55.71
CA GLU A 227 1.14 0.89 55.14
C GLU A 227 1.21 -0.64 54.97
N GLY A 228 0.69 -1.40 55.94
CA GLY A 228 0.55 -2.84 55.85
C GLY A 228 -0.39 -3.32 54.74
N LEU A 229 -1.28 -2.45 54.24
CA LEU A 229 -2.24 -2.74 53.18
C LEU A 229 -1.82 -2.23 51.79
N LYS A 230 -0.60 -1.70 51.62
CA LYS A 230 -0.15 -1.08 50.36
C LYS A 230 -0.22 -2.01 49.13
N ASP A 231 -0.07 -3.31 49.34
CA ASP A 231 -0.11 -4.35 48.30
C ASP A 231 -1.44 -5.14 48.31
N ALA A 232 -2.37 -4.75 49.19
CA ALA A 232 -3.68 -5.39 49.29
C ALA A 232 -4.57 -4.99 48.10
N PRO A 233 -5.51 -5.86 47.68
CA PRO A 233 -6.46 -5.51 46.64
C PRO A 233 -7.37 -4.38 47.11
N MET A 234 -7.88 -3.63 46.13
CA MET A 234 -8.59 -2.38 46.36
C MET A 234 -9.79 -2.53 47.31
N ASP A 235 -10.53 -3.62 47.19
CA ASP A 235 -11.67 -3.99 48.04
C ASP A 235 -11.30 -4.18 49.51
N VAL A 236 -10.13 -4.74 49.80
CA VAL A 236 -9.61 -4.87 51.16
C VAL A 236 -9.23 -3.50 51.74
N ILE A 237 -8.56 -2.65 50.94
CA ILE A 237 -8.22 -1.27 51.35
C ILE A 237 -9.50 -0.46 51.62
N MET A 238 -10.50 -0.60 50.75
CA MET A 238 -11.81 0.01 50.92
C MET A 238 -12.46 -0.42 52.25
N ALA A 239 -12.56 -1.73 52.49
CA ALA A 239 -13.18 -2.28 53.68
C ALA A 239 -12.50 -1.80 54.97
N ALA A 240 -11.17 -1.71 54.98
CA ALA A 240 -10.41 -1.20 56.11
C ALA A 240 -10.67 0.28 56.42
N LEU A 241 -11.03 1.08 55.40
CA LEU A 241 -11.29 2.52 55.53
C LEU A 241 -12.75 2.89 55.85
N TYR A 242 -13.72 2.00 55.63
CA TYR A 242 -15.12 2.27 56.00
C TYR A 242 -15.30 2.40 57.52
N LEU A 243 -16.12 3.36 57.94
CA LEU A 243 -16.52 3.62 59.33
C LEU A 243 -17.76 2.77 59.67
N GLU A 244 -17.82 2.14 60.86
CA GLU A 244 -18.98 1.32 61.28
C GLU A 244 -20.29 2.14 61.39
N SER A 245 -20.18 3.46 61.50
CA SER A 245 -21.30 4.43 61.58
C SER A 245 -21.99 4.70 60.25
N ASP A 246 -21.42 4.32 59.09
CA ASP A 246 -21.99 4.56 57.75
C ASP A 246 -22.98 3.46 57.30
N THR A 247 -23.43 2.59 58.20
CA THR A 247 -24.47 1.58 57.92
C THR A 247 -25.88 2.17 57.75
N GLY A 248 -26.02 3.50 57.81
CA GLY A 248 -27.25 4.25 57.55
C GLY A 248 -27.67 4.28 56.08
N GLY A 249 -28.17 3.15 55.56
CA GLY A 249 -29.25 3.14 54.57
C GLY A 249 -28.98 3.75 53.18
N GLY A 250 -27.73 3.75 52.73
CA GLY A 250 -27.41 4.13 51.37
C GLY A 250 -26.15 3.41 50.93
N CYS A 251 -26.28 2.19 50.38
CA CYS A 251 -25.20 1.58 49.62
C CYS A 251 -24.75 2.63 48.59
N PRO A 252 -23.51 3.15 48.63
CA PRO A 252 -23.08 4.09 47.63
C PRO A 252 -22.82 3.26 46.37
N THR A 253 -23.89 3.13 45.59
CA THR A 253 -23.94 2.65 44.21
C THR A 253 -23.06 3.49 43.26
N ILE A 254 -22.13 4.30 43.78
CA ILE A 254 -21.18 5.13 43.04
C ILE A 254 -20.10 4.31 42.34
N TYR A 255 -19.93 3.03 42.70
CA TYR A 255 -19.22 2.07 41.83
C TYR A 255 -20.00 1.71 40.55
N MET A 256 -21.27 2.12 40.46
CA MET A 256 -22.10 2.07 39.25
C MET A 256 -22.53 3.49 38.84
N ARG A 257 -21.69 4.52 39.03
CA ARG A 257 -21.83 5.67 38.14
C ARG A 257 -21.39 5.17 36.78
N SER A 258 -22.39 4.98 35.91
CA SER A 258 -22.27 4.40 34.57
C SER A 258 -20.93 4.80 33.94
N PRO A 259 -20.21 3.85 33.30
CA PRO A 259 -19.11 4.21 32.41
C PRO A 259 -19.58 5.37 31.55
N PRO A 260 -18.80 6.45 31.37
CA PRO A 260 -19.22 7.52 30.49
C PRO A 260 -19.69 6.87 29.20
N GLN A 261 -20.98 7.02 28.89
CA GLN A 261 -21.54 6.47 27.68
C GLN A 261 -20.70 7.01 26.54
N LEU A 262 -20.02 6.08 25.88
CA LEU A 262 -19.74 6.14 24.47
C LEU A 262 -18.80 7.29 24.07
N LEU A 263 -17.50 7.03 24.15
CA LEU A 263 -16.82 6.98 22.86
C LEU A 263 -17.46 5.80 22.13
N SER A 264 -18.51 6.10 21.36
CA SER A 264 -18.92 5.20 20.29
C SER A 264 -17.62 4.91 19.56
N ALA A 265 -17.17 3.68 19.65
CA ALA A 265 -16.29 3.13 18.64
C ALA A 265 -17.09 3.16 17.34
N ASN A 266 -17.22 4.36 16.76
CA ASN A 266 -17.17 4.51 15.32
C ASN A 266 -15.72 4.16 14.95
N HIS A 267 -15.32 2.90 15.14
CA HIS A 267 -14.53 2.29 14.11
C HIS A 267 -15.45 2.35 12.90
N PRO A 268 -15.13 3.12 11.85
CA PRO A 268 -15.73 2.81 10.58
C PRO A 268 -15.30 1.37 10.36
N SER A 269 -16.24 0.43 10.37
CA SER A 269 -16.06 -0.81 9.63
C SER A 269 -15.70 -0.33 8.23
N ILE A 270 -14.41 -0.35 7.89
CA ILE A 270 -13.97 -0.01 6.55
C ILE A 270 -14.55 -1.14 5.70
N PRO A 271 -15.63 -0.91 4.93
CA PRO A 271 -16.11 -1.93 4.03
C PRO A 271 -15.05 -2.00 2.94
N GLY A 272 -14.54 -3.19 2.68
CA GLY A 272 -13.41 -3.43 1.79
C GLY A 272 -13.47 -2.62 0.50
N VAL A 273 -12.70 -1.53 0.44
CA VAL A 273 -12.20 -0.89 -0.78
C VAL A 273 -10.88 -0.20 -0.41
N LEU A 274 -9.81 -0.97 -0.23
CA LEU A 274 -8.46 -0.48 -0.52
C LEU A 274 -8.12 -0.84 -1.96
N ARG A 275 -8.93 -0.35 -2.89
CA ARG A 275 -8.49 -0.05 -4.25
C ARG A 275 -8.19 1.45 -4.29
N THR A 276 -6.93 1.75 -4.57
CA THR A 276 -6.39 3.05 -5.02
C THR A 276 -6.43 4.23 -4.05
N ARG A 277 -5.35 4.40 -3.27
CA ARG A 277 -4.49 5.62 -3.33
C ARG A 277 -3.32 5.52 -2.36
N SER A 278 -2.11 5.42 -2.91
CA SER A 278 -0.86 5.62 -2.19
C SER A 278 -0.80 7.06 -1.65
N PRO A 279 -0.44 7.29 -0.38
CA PRO A 279 -0.21 8.62 0.17
C PRO A 279 1.29 8.91 0.22
N TRP A 280 1.96 9.02 -0.93
CA TRP A 280 3.33 9.56 -0.98
C TRP A 280 3.50 10.48 -2.19
N PRO A 281 4.06 11.69 -2.02
CA PRO A 281 4.25 12.62 -3.12
C PRO A 281 5.40 12.17 -4.02
N LEU A 282 5.16 12.32 -5.33
CA LEU A 282 6.11 12.17 -6.42
C LEU A 282 7.41 12.94 -6.13
N GLY A 283 8.53 12.22 -6.12
CA GLY A 283 9.84 12.84 -6.04
C GLY A 283 10.91 11.78 -5.85
N LEU A 284 11.35 11.18 -6.95
CA LEU A 284 12.72 10.76 -7.24
C LEU A 284 12.72 10.05 -8.60
N GLN A 285 13.24 10.73 -9.62
CA GLN A 285 13.54 10.13 -10.92
C GLN A 285 14.65 9.08 -10.75
N PRO A 286 14.56 7.90 -11.39
CA PRO A 286 15.73 7.07 -11.63
C PRO A 286 16.44 7.61 -12.88
N THR A 287 17.57 8.30 -12.69
CA THR A 287 18.55 8.49 -13.76
C THR A 287 19.14 7.13 -14.11
N TYR A 288 18.77 6.62 -15.29
CA TYR A 288 19.48 5.53 -15.95
C TYR A 288 20.94 5.95 -16.16
N ALA A 289 21.87 5.32 -15.46
CA ALA A 289 23.27 5.30 -15.81
C ALA A 289 23.57 3.89 -16.35
N ALA A 290 23.43 3.74 -17.66
CA ALA A 290 24.01 2.64 -18.41
C ALA A 290 25.08 3.24 -19.32
N ASP A 291 26.32 3.18 -18.85
CA ASP A 291 27.50 3.40 -19.69
C ASP A 291 27.54 2.33 -20.77
N HIS A 292 27.21 2.72 -22.00
CA HIS A 292 27.61 2.00 -23.20
C HIS A 292 28.31 2.97 -24.15
N VAL A 293 29.63 2.76 -24.26
CA VAL A 293 30.48 3.20 -25.36
C VAL A 293 30.00 2.54 -26.66
N PRO A 294 29.86 3.31 -27.76
CA PRO A 294 30.82 3.22 -28.87
C PRO A 294 31.18 4.63 -29.39
N GLY A 295 32.43 4.96 -29.70
CA GLY A 295 33.25 4.24 -30.69
C GLY A 295 33.05 4.88 -32.06
N TYR A 296 33.80 5.98 -32.30
CA TYR A 296 34.09 6.66 -33.57
C TYR A 296 33.69 5.97 -34.88
N MET A 297 32.98 6.69 -35.77
CA MET A 297 33.47 6.99 -37.12
C MET A 297 32.72 8.17 -37.74
N ALA A 298 33.49 9.00 -38.44
CA ALA A 298 33.14 10.28 -39.03
C ALA A 298 32.61 10.15 -40.48
N PHE A 299 32.43 11.32 -41.12
CA PHE A 299 31.97 11.65 -42.49
C PHE A 299 30.45 11.89 -42.59
N GLY A 300 29.95 13.01 -43.10
CA GLY A 300 30.54 14.11 -43.85
C GLY A 300 29.41 14.73 -44.69
N CYS A 301 29.41 16.06 -44.79
CA CYS A 301 28.38 16.89 -45.44
C CYS A 301 27.86 16.38 -46.80
N SER A 302 26.54 16.40 -46.99
CA SER A 302 25.77 17.28 -47.90
C SER A 302 24.28 17.05 -47.74
#